data_AF-A0A0S3U8S9-F1
#
_entry.id   AF-A0A0S3U8S9-F1
#
_cell.length_a   1.000
_cell.length_b   1.000
_cell.length_c   1.000
_cell.angle_alpha   90.00
_cell.angle_beta   90.00
_cell.angle_gamma   90.00
#
_symmetry.space_group_name_H-M   'P 1'
#
loop_
_entity.id
_entity.type
_entity.pdbx_description
1 polymer ?
#
loop_
_entity_poly.entity_id
_entity_poly.type
_entity_poly.pdbx_seq_one_letter_code
_entity_poly.pdbx_strand_id
1 'polypeptide(L)'
;MPLATPIETGARSEIPKDARTKAQIRELKNLRKAIQDLQADLAKPRPKLDCLQNSPSFDRPDRPLYEGVPNIFVGVLLDLDKHLVVTVVDAMRRKVLALRNARSISKEGYDLLQRYFRQRREHSKQRQADQKAHRRVHQTESGLGQQVARLFAKGIVELAQQYKASTIVIPETDGWRDRLYSQLVARAKIKCNGSKKAMARYTKAHGEKLHQWDYSRLSQAIVDRATTDGLKVMQQKTVYEEDVFQQVANLAIAAYDFLNLGER
;
A
#
# COMPACT_ATOMS: atom_id res chain seq x y z
N MET A 1 -61.05 6.81 75.57
CA MET A 1 -60.11 7.37 76.57
C MET A 1 -58.75 6.72 76.35
N PRO A 2 -57.59 7.39 76.44
CA PRO A 2 -57.28 8.78 76.83
C PRO A 2 -56.73 9.62 75.63
N LEU A 3 -57.08 10.90 75.54
CA LEU A 3 -56.36 12.14 75.96
C LEU A 3 -55.57 12.79 74.83
N ALA A 4 -55.90 14.07 74.64
CA ALA A 4 -55.43 15.01 73.65
C ALA A 4 -54.04 15.54 73.97
N THR A 5 -53.31 15.97 72.93
CA THR A 5 -52.55 17.22 72.95
C THR A 5 -52.63 17.91 71.58
N PRO A 6 -52.90 19.23 71.53
CA PRO A 6 -52.88 20.01 70.31
C PRO A 6 -51.45 20.49 70.02
N ILE A 7 -50.98 20.33 68.78
CA ILE A 7 -49.74 20.97 68.33
C ILE A 7 -50.09 22.38 67.86
N GLU A 8 -49.39 23.32 68.48
CA GLU A 8 -49.54 24.75 68.40
C GLU A 8 -49.41 25.30 66.96
N THR A 9 -50.35 26.18 66.63
CA THR A 9 -50.30 27.10 65.50
C THR A 9 -49.17 28.10 65.72
N GLY A 10 -47.95 27.70 65.38
CA GLY A 10 -46.76 28.54 65.40
C GLY A 10 -46.72 29.46 64.19
N ALA A 11 -46.95 30.75 64.45
CA ALA A 11 -46.40 31.90 63.76
C ALA A 11 -46.42 31.91 62.22
N ARG A 12 -47.41 32.63 61.67
CA ARG A 12 -47.20 33.45 60.46
C ARG A 12 -46.06 34.43 60.77
N SER A 13 -44.82 34.07 60.45
CA SER A 13 -43.76 35.06 60.27
C SER A 13 -43.96 35.71 58.91
N GLU A 14 -44.48 36.92 58.99
CA GLU A 14 -44.56 37.88 57.91
C GLU A 14 -43.20 37.96 57.21
N ILE A 15 -43.16 37.53 55.94
CA ILE A 15 -42.02 37.82 55.07
C ILE A 15 -42.09 39.34 54.80
N PRO A 16 -41.12 40.15 55.25
CA PRO A 16 -41.12 41.56 54.94
C PRO A 16 -40.85 41.71 53.44
N LYS A 17 -41.86 42.23 52.74
CA LYS A 17 -41.72 42.80 51.40
C LYS A 17 -40.80 44.03 51.50
N ASP A 18 -40.02 44.21 50.44
CA ASP A 18 -39.41 45.48 50.05
C ASP A 18 -38.09 45.89 50.73
N ALA A 19 -37.00 45.27 50.26
CA ALA A 19 -35.82 46.00 49.75
C ALA A 19 -34.82 45.03 49.12
N ARG A 20 -35.12 44.48 47.93
CA ARG A 20 -34.05 43.89 47.11
C ARG A 20 -33.07 45.01 46.79
N THR A 21 -31.86 44.93 47.31
CA THR A 21 -30.82 45.94 47.07
C THR A 21 -30.62 46.10 45.56
N LYS A 22 -30.37 47.33 45.09
CA LYS A 22 -30.18 47.62 43.65
C LYS A 22 -29.13 46.70 43.00
N ALA A 23 -28.18 46.20 43.80
CA ALA A 23 -27.21 45.17 43.41
C ALA A 23 -27.86 43.83 43.05
N GLN A 24 -28.71 43.27 43.91
CA GLN A 24 -29.43 42.01 43.65
C GLN A 24 -30.33 42.09 42.41
N ILE A 25 -30.96 43.25 42.17
CA ILE A 25 -31.80 43.45 40.97
C ILE A 25 -30.94 43.48 39.69
N ARG A 26 -29.73 44.07 39.74
CA ARG A 26 -28.78 44.04 38.62
C ARG A 26 -28.28 42.64 38.35
N GLU A 27 -27.98 41.89 39.41
CA GLU A 27 -27.51 40.51 39.32
C GLU A 27 -28.57 39.58 38.71
N LEU A 28 -29.83 39.70 39.14
CA LEU A 28 -30.96 38.97 38.54
C LEU A 28 -31.19 39.35 37.06
N LYS A 29 -30.98 40.61 36.68
CA LYS A 29 -31.05 41.02 35.26
C LYS A 29 -29.91 40.43 34.43
N ASN A 30 -28.71 40.38 34.98
CA ASN A 30 -27.54 39.80 34.32
C ASN A 30 -27.70 38.28 34.14
N LEU A 31 -28.18 37.58 35.18
CA LEU A 31 -28.49 36.15 35.11
C LEU A 31 -29.59 35.87 34.09
N ARG A 32 -30.64 36.69 34.06
CA ARG A 32 -31.72 36.54 33.08
C ARG A 32 -31.20 36.72 31.65
N LYS A 33 -30.31 37.70 31.44
CA LYS A 33 -29.67 37.94 30.14
C LYS A 33 -28.75 36.78 29.75
N ALA A 34 -27.94 36.26 30.69
CA ALA A 34 -27.06 35.12 30.44
C ALA A 34 -27.84 33.84 30.09
N ILE A 35 -28.99 33.60 30.76
CA ILE A 35 -29.89 32.49 30.42
C ILE A 35 -30.47 32.69 29.01
N GLN A 36 -30.84 33.91 28.65
CA GLN A 36 -31.36 34.25 27.33
C GLN A 36 -30.32 34.05 26.23
N ASP A 37 -29.06 34.44 26.49
CA ASP A 37 -27.94 34.25 25.58
C ASP A 37 -27.60 32.76 25.42
N LEU A 38 -27.64 31.98 26.51
CA LEU A 38 -27.47 30.51 26.45
C LEU A 38 -28.60 29.82 25.68
N GLN A 39 -29.85 30.26 25.85
CA GLN A 39 -30.99 29.75 25.09
C GLN A 39 -30.84 30.07 23.60
N ALA A 40 -30.37 31.27 23.26
CA ALA A 40 -30.09 31.65 21.88
C ALA A 40 -28.94 30.82 21.28
N ASP A 41 -27.90 30.52 22.05
CA ASP A 41 -26.77 29.68 21.61
C ASP A 41 -27.13 28.19 21.45
N LEU A 42 -28.07 27.68 22.25
CA LEU A 42 -28.62 26.34 22.10
C LEU A 42 -29.58 26.24 20.90
N ALA A 43 -30.30 27.31 20.59
CA ALA A 43 -31.21 27.39 19.44
C ALA A 43 -30.49 27.58 18.08
N LYS A 44 -29.18 27.92 18.08
CA LYS A 44 -28.40 28.03 16.84
C LYS A 44 -28.26 26.64 16.19
N PRO A 45 -28.69 26.47 14.92
CA PRO A 45 -28.51 25.20 14.21
C PRO A 45 -27.02 24.91 14.08
N ARG A 46 -26.61 23.72 14.52
CA ARG A 46 -25.21 23.26 14.47
C ARG A 46 -25.07 22.29 13.29
N PRO A 47 -24.74 22.77 12.08
CA PRO A 47 -24.74 21.94 10.86
C PRO A 47 -23.78 20.76 10.95
N LYS A 48 -22.73 20.83 11.79
CA LYS A 48 -21.81 19.71 12.03
C LYS A 48 -22.42 18.56 12.85
N LEU A 49 -23.32 18.87 13.80
CA LEU A 49 -24.03 17.84 14.58
C LEU A 49 -25.13 17.21 13.73
N ASP A 50 -25.87 18.02 12.96
CA ASP A 50 -26.83 17.51 11.99
C ASP A 50 -26.17 16.65 10.91
N CYS A 51 -24.97 17.03 10.43
CA CYS A 51 -24.22 16.17 9.52
C CYS A 51 -23.83 14.84 10.16
N LEU A 52 -23.49 14.78 11.45
CA LEU A 52 -23.13 13.53 12.11
C LEU A 52 -24.35 12.64 12.41
N GLN A 53 -25.47 13.25 12.79
CA GLN A 53 -26.70 12.54 13.15
C GLN A 53 -27.53 12.13 11.93
N ASN A 54 -27.48 12.92 10.85
CA ASN A 54 -28.17 12.65 9.58
C ASN A 54 -27.21 12.12 8.50
N SER A 55 -25.95 11.82 8.83
CA SER A 55 -25.12 11.04 7.92
C SER A 55 -25.79 9.68 7.73
N PRO A 56 -26.03 9.22 6.48
CA PRO A 56 -26.34 7.82 6.27
C PRO A 56 -25.26 7.01 6.97
N SER A 57 -25.64 5.90 7.63
CA SER A 57 -24.66 5.01 8.22
C SER A 57 -23.58 4.76 7.19
N PHE A 58 -22.32 4.95 7.57
CA PHE A 58 -21.19 4.55 6.74
C PHE A 58 -21.16 3.03 6.76
N ASP A 59 -22.17 2.41 6.12
CA ASP A 59 -22.22 0.99 5.93
C ASP A 59 -20.96 0.64 5.19
N ARG A 60 -20.11 -0.13 5.88
CA ARG A 60 -18.92 -0.68 5.28
C ARG A 60 -19.42 -1.43 4.04
N PRO A 61 -18.93 -1.12 2.84
CA PRO A 61 -19.35 -1.86 1.67
C PRO A 61 -19.03 -3.33 1.93
N ASP A 62 -20.07 -4.15 2.03
CA ASP A 62 -20.01 -5.61 2.20
C ASP A 62 -19.44 -6.19 0.91
N ARG A 63 -18.12 -6.10 0.78
CA ARG A 63 -17.39 -6.86 -0.23
C ARG A 63 -17.20 -8.26 0.33
N PRO A 64 -17.67 -9.31 -0.36
CA PRO A 64 -17.37 -10.67 0.05
C PRO A 64 -15.85 -10.83 0.12
N LEU A 65 -15.38 -11.62 1.08
CA LEU A 65 -13.97 -11.94 1.17
C LEU A 65 -13.53 -12.56 -0.16
N TYR A 66 -12.35 -12.19 -0.65
CA TYR A 66 -11.85 -12.75 -1.90
C TYR A 66 -11.58 -14.26 -1.73
N GLU A 67 -12.27 -15.07 -2.53
CA GLU A 67 -12.10 -16.53 -2.57
C GLU A 67 -11.49 -16.94 -3.92
N GLY A 68 -10.19 -17.24 -3.89
CA GLY A 68 -9.46 -17.76 -5.05
C GLY A 68 -9.56 -19.29 -5.17
N VAL A 69 -9.37 -19.81 -6.37
CA VAL A 69 -9.21 -21.25 -6.63
C VAL A 69 -7.87 -21.69 -6.03
N PRO A 70 -7.86 -22.67 -5.10
CA PRO A 70 -6.66 -23.02 -4.34
C PRO A 70 -5.48 -23.43 -5.23
N ASN A 71 -5.75 -24.04 -6.38
CA ASN A 71 -4.75 -24.58 -7.30
C ASN A 71 -4.15 -23.53 -8.26
N ILE A 72 -4.71 -22.31 -8.33
CA ILE A 72 -4.23 -21.30 -9.28
C ILE A 72 -3.30 -20.32 -8.56
N PHE A 73 -2.07 -20.24 -9.05
CA PHE A 73 -1.03 -19.37 -8.50
C PHE A 73 -0.56 -18.37 -9.56
N VAL A 74 -0.21 -17.17 -9.10
CA VAL A 74 0.40 -16.15 -9.95
C VAL A 74 1.85 -15.99 -9.51
N GLY A 75 2.78 -16.47 -10.33
CA GLY A 75 4.19 -16.21 -10.13
C GLY A 75 4.57 -14.86 -10.72
N VAL A 76 5.38 -14.10 -10.00
CA VAL A 76 5.96 -12.83 -10.45
C VAL A 76 7.47 -12.95 -10.39
N LEU A 77 8.16 -12.61 -11.48
CA LEU A 77 9.61 -12.57 -11.53
C LEU A 77 10.11 -11.28 -12.15
N LEU A 78 11.24 -10.83 -11.65
CA LEU A 78 11.93 -9.63 -12.09
C LEU A 78 13.17 -10.07 -12.85
N ASP A 79 13.26 -9.67 -14.11
CA ASP A 79 14.38 -10.02 -14.99
C ASP A 79 15.08 -8.75 -15.49
N LEU A 80 16.36 -8.91 -15.82
CA LEU A 80 17.22 -7.83 -16.29
C LEU A 80 16.79 -7.28 -17.66
N ASP A 81 16.30 -8.16 -18.53
CA ASP A 81 16.01 -7.82 -19.92
C ASP A 81 14.51 -7.53 -20.10
N LYS A 82 13.64 -8.39 -19.55
CA LYS A 82 12.17 -8.25 -19.66
C LYS A 82 11.55 -7.38 -18.56
N HIS A 83 12.35 -6.92 -17.60
CA HIS A 83 11.97 -6.08 -16.45
C HIS A 83 11.04 -6.76 -15.45
N LEU A 84 9.87 -7.20 -15.90
CA LEU A 84 8.85 -7.86 -15.10
C LEU A 84 8.17 -8.93 -15.98
N VAL A 85 8.08 -10.13 -15.44
CA VAL A 85 7.40 -11.28 -16.05
C VAL A 85 6.45 -11.86 -15.02
N VAL A 86 5.23 -12.15 -15.46
CA VAL A 86 4.18 -12.70 -14.62
C VAL A 86 3.57 -13.89 -15.33
N THR A 87 3.40 -14.98 -14.59
CA THR A 87 2.85 -16.23 -15.11
C THR A 87 1.76 -16.73 -14.20
N VAL A 88 0.60 -17.05 -14.77
CA VAL A 88 -0.49 -17.71 -14.06
C VAL A 88 -0.39 -19.19 -14.33
N VAL A 89 -0.41 -20.01 -13.27
CA VAL A 89 -0.22 -21.45 -13.34
C VAL A 89 -1.35 -22.14 -12.58
N ASP A 90 -1.90 -23.20 -13.18
CA ASP A 90 -2.61 -24.23 -12.45
C ASP A 90 -1.57 -25.19 -11.87
N ALA A 91 -1.26 -25.04 -10.59
CA ALA A 91 -0.18 -25.76 -9.92
C ALA A 91 -0.49 -27.25 -9.78
N MET A 92 -1.77 -27.64 -9.63
CA MET A 92 -2.19 -29.04 -9.55
C MET A 92 -1.90 -29.77 -10.87
N ARG A 93 -2.22 -29.12 -12.00
CA ARG A 93 -1.96 -29.68 -13.34
C ARG A 93 -0.58 -29.34 -13.90
N ARG A 94 0.21 -28.56 -13.16
CA ARG A 94 1.51 -27.99 -13.59
C ARG A 94 1.44 -27.33 -14.96
N LYS A 95 0.32 -26.65 -15.25
CA LYS A 95 0.04 -26.05 -16.55
C LYS A 95 0.03 -24.53 -16.45
N VAL A 96 0.77 -23.87 -17.34
CA VAL A 96 0.74 -22.41 -17.47
C VAL A 96 -0.55 -22.00 -18.19
N LEU A 97 -1.33 -21.13 -17.55
CA LEU A 97 -2.59 -20.58 -18.08
C LEU A 97 -2.36 -19.28 -18.84
N ALA A 98 -1.48 -18.41 -18.34
CA ALA A 98 -1.19 -17.13 -18.96
C ALA A 98 0.25 -16.71 -18.73
N LEU A 99 0.83 -16.11 -19.77
CA LEU A 99 2.15 -15.48 -19.75
C LEU A 99 1.97 -13.99 -20.04
N ARG A 100 2.53 -13.14 -19.19
CA ARG A 100 2.47 -11.68 -19.31
C ARG A 100 3.84 -11.07 -19.04
N ASN A 101 4.23 -10.13 -19.89
CA ASN A 101 5.39 -9.27 -19.68
C ASN A 101 4.94 -7.92 -19.10
N ALA A 102 5.91 -7.11 -18.64
CA ALA A 102 5.67 -5.76 -18.12
C ALA A 102 4.70 -4.94 -18.99
N ARG A 103 4.93 -4.91 -20.30
CA ARG A 103 4.12 -4.13 -21.26
C ARG A 103 2.68 -4.61 -21.35
N SER A 104 2.46 -5.92 -21.26
CA SER A 104 1.12 -6.53 -21.30
C SER A 104 0.34 -6.40 -19.99
N ILE A 105 1.04 -6.20 -18.86
CA ILE A 105 0.42 -5.98 -17.55
C ILE A 105 -0.05 -4.54 -17.45
N SER A 106 0.82 -3.59 -17.80
CA SER A 106 0.50 -2.18 -17.81
C SER A 106 1.29 -1.48 -18.89
N LYS A 107 0.61 -1.06 -19.95
CA LYS A 107 1.23 -0.25 -21.02
C LYS A 107 1.72 1.09 -20.48
N GLU A 108 0.88 1.76 -19.69
CA GLU A 108 1.20 3.04 -19.04
C GLU A 108 2.37 2.89 -18.05
N GLY A 109 2.35 1.84 -17.23
CA GLY A 109 3.44 1.53 -16.28
C GLY A 109 4.76 1.28 -17.01
N TYR A 110 4.73 0.58 -18.14
CA TYR A 110 5.90 0.34 -18.97
C TYR A 110 6.45 1.63 -19.60
N ASP A 111 5.60 2.50 -20.12
CA ASP A 111 6.05 3.77 -20.73
C ASP A 111 6.65 4.71 -19.67
N LEU A 112 6.05 4.79 -18.49
CA LEU A 112 6.59 5.54 -17.35
C LEU A 112 7.90 4.96 -16.84
N LEU A 113 8.04 3.64 -16.83
CA LEU A 113 9.28 2.96 -16.49
C LEU A 113 10.42 3.31 -17.45
N GLN A 114 10.15 3.31 -18.76
CA GLN A 114 11.16 3.72 -19.76
C GLN A 114 11.55 5.19 -19.62
N ARG A 115 10.60 6.06 -19.25
CA ARG A 115 10.89 7.46 -18.91
C ARG A 115 11.75 7.56 -17.65
N TYR A 116 11.43 6.79 -16.61
CA TYR A 116 12.16 6.74 -15.36
C TYR A 116 13.63 6.34 -15.57
N PHE A 117 13.90 5.31 -16.37
CA PHE A 117 15.28 4.91 -16.69
C PHE A 117 16.06 5.99 -17.45
N ARG A 118 15.42 6.65 -18.42
CA ARG A 118 16.04 7.76 -19.16
C ARG A 118 16.45 8.90 -18.22
N GLN A 119 15.53 9.34 -17.37
CA GLN A 119 15.81 10.39 -16.37
C GLN A 119 16.93 9.97 -15.42
N ARG A 120 16.92 8.73 -14.92
CA ARG A 120 17.95 8.26 -13.99
C ARG A 120 19.34 8.20 -14.65
N ARG A 121 19.40 7.83 -15.93
CA ARG A 121 20.64 7.85 -16.71
C ARG A 121 21.15 9.28 -16.95
N GLU A 122 20.27 10.20 -17.29
CA GLU A 122 20.60 11.63 -17.45
C GLU A 122 21.10 12.24 -16.14
N HIS A 123 20.38 12.00 -15.04
CA HIS A 123 20.79 12.43 -13.71
C HIS A 123 22.13 11.82 -13.31
N SER A 124 22.40 10.56 -13.63
CA SER A 124 23.70 9.94 -13.37
C SER A 124 24.83 10.64 -14.13
N LYS A 125 24.63 10.97 -15.41
CA LYS A 125 25.61 11.72 -16.21
C LYS A 125 25.82 13.13 -15.67
N GLN A 126 24.73 13.82 -15.35
CA GLN A 126 24.77 15.17 -14.83
C GLN A 126 25.47 15.20 -13.46
N ARG A 127 25.16 14.28 -12.55
CA ARG A 127 25.88 14.12 -11.28
C ARG A 127 27.37 13.89 -11.49
N GLN A 128 27.75 13.05 -12.44
CA GLN A 128 29.17 12.82 -12.75
C GLN A 128 29.86 14.09 -13.27
N ALA A 129 29.18 14.88 -14.11
CA ALA A 129 29.69 16.16 -14.60
C ALA A 129 29.81 17.19 -13.49
N ASP A 130 28.77 17.31 -12.66
CA ASP A 130 28.71 18.27 -11.54
C ASP A 130 29.75 17.92 -10.45
N GLN A 131 29.97 16.63 -10.16
CA GLN A 131 31.02 16.18 -9.25
C GLN A 131 32.42 16.55 -9.75
N LYS A 132 32.69 16.36 -11.05
CA LYS A 132 33.95 16.79 -11.66
C LYS A 132 34.14 18.31 -11.63
N ALA A 133 33.05 19.06 -11.67
CA ALA A 133 33.04 20.51 -11.61
C ALA A 133 32.90 21.07 -10.18
N HIS A 134 32.94 20.22 -9.15
CA HIS A 134 32.74 20.58 -7.73
C HIS A 134 31.45 21.39 -7.45
N ARG A 135 30.39 21.16 -8.23
CA ARG A 135 29.09 21.83 -8.06
C ARG A 135 28.21 21.08 -7.05
N ARG A 136 27.40 21.82 -6.29
CA ARG A 136 26.39 21.22 -5.39
C ARG A 136 25.27 20.59 -6.22
N VAL A 137 24.97 19.33 -5.95
CA VAL A 137 23.91 18.57 -6.62
C VAL A 137 22.59 18.74 -5.88
N HIS A 138 21.59 19.35 -6.53
CA HIS A 138 20.21 19.46 -6.03
C HIS A 138 19.23 18.74 -6.95
N GLN A 139 19.48 17.45 -7.20
CA GLN A 139 18.57 16.64 -8.01
C GLN A 139 17.68 15.79 -7.12
N THR A 140 16.40 16.13 -7.09
CA THR A 140 15.38 15.32 -6.43
C THR A 140 14.88 14.27 -7.43
N GLU A 141 14.96 12.99 -7.07
CA GLU A 141 14.31 11.95 -7.87
C GLU A 141 12.79 12.15 -7.79
N SER A 142 12.15 12.33 -8.94
CA SER A 142 10.69 12.43 -9.03
C SER A 142 10.05 11.15 -8.49
N GLY A 143 8.89 11.26 -7.84
CA GLY A 143 8.13 10.12 -7.28
C GLY A 143 7.66 9.08 -8.32
N LEU A 144 8.10 9.20 -9.57
CA LEU A 144 7.79 8.31 -10.70
C LEU A 144 8.05 6.84 -10.38
N GLY A 145 9.17 6.52 -9.72
CA GLY A 145 9.48 5.12 -9.37
C GLY A 145 8.40 4.48 -8.47
N GLN A 146 7.79 5.27 -7.58
CA GLN A 146 6.69 4.78 -6.73
C GLN A 146 5.39 4.62 -7.54
N GLN A 147 5.10 5.56 -8.44
CA GLN A 147 3.94 5.47 -9.33
C GLN A 147 4.02 4.25 -10.26
N VAL A 148 5.19 3.99 -10.85
CA VAL A 148 5.45 2.82 -11.68
C VAL A 148 5.20 1.53 -10.90
N ALA A 149 5.72 1.43 -9.68
CA ALA A 149 5.50 0.26 -8.82
C ALA A 149 4.00 0.02 -8.54
N ARG A 150 3.24 1.09 -8.24
CA ARG A 150 1.79 1.01 -8.00
C ARG A 150 1.02 0.56 -9.24
N LEU A 151 1.38 1.04 -10.44
CA LEU A 151 0.72 0.64 -11.69
C LEU A 151 0.94 -0.84 -12.01
N PHE A 152 2.16 -1.34 -11.82
CA PHE A 152 2.43 -2.77 -12.00
C PHE A 152 1.74 -3.62 -10.92
N ALA A 153 1.80 -3.21 -9.65
CA ALA A 153 1.12 -3.91 -8.57
C ALA A 153 -0.39 -4.03 -8.83
N LYS A 154 -1.03 -2.94 -9.28
CA LYS A 154 -2.44 -2.93 -9.68
C LYS A 154 -2.70 -3.96 -10.80
N GLY A 155 -1.93 -3.92 -11.89
CA GLY A 155 -2.13 -4.85 -13.01
C GLY A 155 -1.88 -6.31 -12.65
N ILE A 156 -0.94 -6.60 -11.74
CA ILE A 156 -0.68 -7.95 -11.23
C ILE A 156 -1.87 -8.47 -10.42
N VAL A 157 -2.42 -7.63 -9.53
CA VAL A 157 -3.56 -8.00 -8.70
C VAL A 157 -4.83 -8.17 -9.53
N GLU A 158 -5.06 -7.30 -10.51
CA GLU A 158 -6.16 -7.46 -11.47
C GLU A 158 -6.02 -8.76 -12.28
N LEU A 159 -4.81 -9.11 -12.71
CA LEU A 159 -4.55 -10.39 -13.36
C LEU A 159 -4.83 -11.56 -12.43
N ALA A 160 -4.42 -11.49 -11.16
CA ALA A 160 -4.69 -12.53 -10.18
C ALA A 160 -6.20 -12.72 -9.96
N GLN A 161 -6.96 -11.63 -9.84
CA GLN A 161 -8.42 -11.66 -9.71
C GLN A 161 -9.10 -12.22 -10.95
N GLN A 162 -8.64 -11.84 -12.16
CA GLN A 162 -9.21 -12.33 -13.43
C GLN A 162 -9.15 -13.85 -13.52
N TYR A 163 -8.05 -14.46 -13.07
CA TYR A 163 -7.87 -15.91 -13.07
C TYR A 163 -8.30 -16.56 -11.75
N LYS A 164 -8.87 -15.79 -10.82
CA LYS A 164 -9.24 -16.25 -9.47
C LYS A 164 -8.10 -16.99 -8.77
N ALA A 165 -6.87 -16.46 -8.85
CA ALA A 165 -5.72 -17.07 -8.21
C ALA A 165 -5.83 -17.02 -6.67
N SER A 166 -5.41 -18.07 -5.98
CA SER A 166 -5.40 -18.10 -4.51
C SER A 166 -4.26 -17.24 -3.94
N THR A 167 -3.08 -17.34 -4.55
CA THR A 167 -1.84 -16.78 -4.00
C THR A 167 -0.99 -16.14 -5.11
N ILE A 168 -0.44 -14.98 -4.80
CA ILE A 168 0.60 -14.32 -5.60
C ILE A 168 1.96 -14.68 -4.99
N VAL A 169 2.87 -15.19 -5.81
CA VAL A 169 4.21 -15.62 -5.39
C VAL A 169 5.23 -14.65 -5.96
N ILE A 170 6.03 -14.06 -5.08
CA ILE A 170 7.12 -13.14 -5.42
C ILE A 170 8.46 -13.73 -4.96
N PRO A 171 9.58 -13.40 -5.63
CA PRO A 171 10.89 -13.81 -5.16
C PRO A 171 11.22 -13.13 -3.83
N GLU A 172 11.94 -13.84 -2.96
CA GLU A 172 12.58 -13.22 -1.79
C GLU A 172 13.49 -12.06 -2.21
N THR A 173 13.39 -10.95 -1.49
CA THR A 173 14.23 -9.76 -1.70
C THR A 173 15.63 -9.90 -1.11
N ASP A 174 15.86 -10.83 -0.18
CA ASP A 174 17.17 -10.95 0.45
C ASP A 174 18.21 -11.50 -0.54
N GLY A 175 19.31 -10.76 -0.70
CA GLY A 175 20.37 -11.11 -1.64
C GLY A 175 19.96 -11.08 -3.12
N TRP A 176 18.84 -10.42 -3.48
CA TRP A 176 18.36 -10.39 -4.87
C TRP A 176 19.41 -9.81 -5.83
N ARG A 177 20.17 -8.80 -5.38
CA ARG A 177 21.21 -8.14 -6.19
C ARG A 177 22.32 -9.11 -6.53
N ASP A 178 22.81 -9.84 -5.54
CA ASP A 178 23.89 -10.80 -5.71
C ASP A 178 23.45 -11.97 -6.58
N ARG A 179 22.18 -12.39 -6.44
CA ARG A 179 21.56 -13.40 -7.31
C ARG A 179 21.54 -12.92 -8.76
N LEU A 180 20.97 -11.75 -9.04
CA LEU A 180 20.90 -11.21 -10.40
C LEU A 180 22.29 -10.90 -10.97
N TYR A 181 23.24 -10.46 -10.15
CA TYR A 181 24.62 -10.24 -10.57
C TYR A 181 25.30 -11.56 -10.95
N SER A 182 25.11 -12.62 -10.15
CA SER A 182 25.63 -13.96 -10.45
C SER A 182 25.06 -14.50 -11.76
N GLN A 183 23.75 -14.32 -11.97
CA GLN A 183 23.09 -14.66 -13.24
C GLN A 183 23.65 -13.85 -14.40
N LEU A 184 23.87 -12.55 -14.21
CA LEU A 184 24.46 -11.69 -15.22
C LEU A 184 25.88 -12.15 -15.62
N VAL A 185 26.70 -12.53 -14.64
CA VAL A 185 28.04 -13.09 -14.88
C VAL A 185 27.96 -14.43 -15.60
N ALA A 186 27.03 -15.32 -15.22
CA ALA A 186 26.82 -16.59 -15.90
C ALA A 186 26.41 -16.38 -17.37
N ARG A 187 25.44 -15.49 -17.63
CA ARG A 187 25.03 -15.09 -19.00
C ARG A 187 26.20 -14.51 -19.79
N ALA A 188 27.06 -13.69 -19.16
CA ALA A 188 28.24 -13.12 -19.80
C ALA A 188 29.24 -14.20 -20.21
N LYS A 189 29.49 -15.21 -19.36
CA LYS A 189 30.40 -16.33 -19.67
C LYS A 189 29.95 -17.09 -20.93
N ILE A 190 28.65 -17.41 -21.00
CA ILE A 190 28.05 -18.13 -22.13
C ILE A 190 28.12 -17.28 -23.41
N LYS A 191 27.65 -16.02 -23.37
CA LYS A 191 27.58 -15.16 -24.56
C LYS A 191 28.94 -14.71 -25.09
N CYS A 192 29.93 -14.54 -24.22
CA CYS A 192 31.24 -13.99 -24.58
C CYS A 192 32.33 -15.05 -24.75
N ASN A 193 31.98 -16.34 -24.80
CA ASN A 193 32.92 -17.46 -24.94
C ASN A 193 34.15 -17.35 -24.01
N GLY A 194 33.93 -16.91 -22.76
CA GLY A 194 35.00 -16.77 -21.76
C GLY A 194 35.97 -15.58 -21.92
N SER A 195 35.80 -14.70 -22.91
CA SER A 195 36.68 -13.52 -23.05
C SER A 195 36.47 -12.50 -21.92
N LYS A 196 37.49 -12.32 -21.07
CA LYS A 196 37.43 -11.42 -19.89
C LYS A 196 37.01 -9.99 -20.25
N LYS A 197 37.55 -9.43 -21.35
CA LYS A 197 37.25 -8.05 -21.79
C LYS A 197 35.82 -7.91 -22.31
N ALA A 198 35.33 -8.90 -23.04
CA ALA A 198 33.95 -8.91 -23.55
C ALA A 198 32.95 -9.12 -22.40
N MET A 199 33.25 -10.04 -21.48
CA MET A 199 32.45 -10.24 -20.26
C MET A 199 32.35 -8.97 -19.42
N ALA A 200 33.48 -8.27 -19.17
CA ALA A 200 33.48 -7.03 -18.39
C ALA A 200 32.66 -5.91 -19.03
N ARG A 201 32.68 -5.81 -20.38
CA ARG A 201 31.83 -4.87 -21.11
C ARG A 201 30.35 -5.24 -20.99
N TYR A 202 30.02 -6.52 -21.11
CA TYR A 202 28.65 -7.03 -20.99
C TYR A 202 28.09 -6.81 -19.57
N THR A 203 28.83 -7.22 -18.54
CA THR A 203 28.40 -7.06 -17.14
C THR A 203 28.27 -5.59 -16.76
N LYS A 204 29.15 -4.71 -17.24
CA LYS A 204 29.02 -3.26 -17.02
C LYS A 204 27.74 -2.70 -17.67
N ALA A 205 27.50 -3.01 -18.94
CA ALA A 205 26.36 -2.48 -19.67
C ALA A 205 25.00 -2.93 -19.10
N HIS A 206 24.89 -4.18 -18.66
CA HIS A 206 23.65 -4.72 -18.08
C HIS A 206 23.55 -4.48 -16.57
N GLY A 207 24.66 -4.38 -15.85
CA GLY A 207 24.69 -4.09 -14.40
C GLY A 207 24.19 -2.68 -14.07
N GLU A 208 24.42 -1.70 -14.95
CA GLU A 208 23.86 -0.35 -14.78
C GLU A 208 22.31 -0.36 -14.68
N LYS A 209 21.64 -1.31 -15.36
CA LYS A 209 20.16 -1.45 -15.29
C LYS A 209 19.70 -2.02 -13.94
N LEU A 210 20.49 -2.91 -13.34
CA LEU A 210 20.21 -3.53 -12.03
C LEU A 210 20.07 -2.48 -10.93
N HIS A 211 20.98 -1.50 -10.92
CA HIS A 211 20.99 -0.42 -9.91
C HIS A 211 19.87 0.60 -10.11
N GLN A 212 19.27 0.62 -11.30
CA GLN A 212 18.21 1.56 -11.64
C GLN A 212 16.82 1.10 -11.18
N TRP A 213 16.64 -0.16 -10.77
CA TRP A 213 15.36 -0.64 -10.23
C TRP A 213 15.45 -0.89 -8.72
N ASP A 214 14.38 -0.51 -8.02
CA ASP A 214 14.18 -0.82 -6.61
C ASP A 214 13.12 -1.93 -6.46
N TYR A 215 13.57 -3.19 -6.36
CA TYR A 215 12.66 -4.33 -6.33
C TYR A 215 11.92 -4.47 -5.01
N SER A 216 12.54 -4.07 -3.90
CA SER A 216 11.90 -4.04 -2.59
C SER A 216 10.66 -3.13 -2.60
N ARG A 217 10.73 -2.01 -3.34
CA ARG A 217 9.58 -1.12 -3.53
C ARG A 217 8.44 -1.78 -4.31
N LEU A 218 8.76 -2.53 -5.37
CA LEU A 218 7.73 -3.21 -6.15
C LEU A 218 7.09 -4.34 -5.35
N SER A 219 7.89 -5.16 -4.65
CA SER A 219 7.37 -6.24 -3.81
C SER A 219 6.45 -5.70 -2.71
N GLN A 220 6.85 -4.60 -2.06
CA GLN A 220 5.98 -3.91 -1.09
C GLN A 220 4.69 -3.42 -1.73
N ALA A 221 4.77 -2.74 -2.88
CA ALA A 221 3.56 -2.26 -3.57
C ALA A 221 2.61 -3.40 -3.96
N ILE A 222 3.13 -4.57 -4.32
CA ILE A 222 2.32 -5.77 -4.60
C ILE A 222 1.66 -6.28 -3.32
N VAL A 223 2.42 -6.40 -2.22
CA VAL A 223 1.89 -6.83 -0.91
C VAL A 223 0.79 -5.89 -0.43
N ASP A 224 1.04 -4.57 -0.45
CA ASP A 224 0.07 -3.55 -0.02
C ASP A 224 -1.22 -3.60 -0.84
N ARG A 225 -1.08 -3.78 -2.16
CA ARG A 225 -2.25 -3.85 -3.05
C ARG A 225 -3.01 -5.16 -2.89
N ALA A 226 -2.32 -6.29 -2.81
CA ALA A 226 -2.92 -7.61 -2.66
C ALA A 226 -3.67 -7.73 -1.32
N THR A 227 -3.08 -7.26 -0.22
CA THR A 227 -3.71 -7.24 1.11
C THR A 227 -4.97 -6.38 1.13
N THR A 228 -4.94 -5.22 0.46
CA THR A 228 -6.15 -4.37 0.30
C THR A 228 -7.28 -5.12 -0.39
N ASP A 229 -6.96 -5.96 -1.36
CA ASP A 229 -7.91 -6.73 -2.16
C ASP A 229 -8.14 -8.17 -1.60
N GLY A 230 -7.61 -8.49 -0.41
CA GLY A 230 -7.81 -9.77 0.27
C GLY A 230 -7.04 -10.97 -0.32
N LEU A 231 -6.04 -10.74 -1.18
CA LEU A 231 -5.21 -11.80 -1.75
C LEU A 231 -4.00 -12.12 -0.87
N LYS A 232 -3.68 -13.41 -0.78
CA LYS A 232 -2.47 -13.89 -0.10
C LYS A 232 -1.24 -13.65 -0.98
N VAL A 233 -0.18 -13.14 -0.39
CA VAL A 233 1.13 -13.02 -1.03
C VAL A 233 2.14 -13.88 -0.29
N MET A 234 2.97 -14.61 -1.04
CA MET A 234 4.03 -15.44 -0.50
C MET A 234 5.37 -15.10 -1.14
N GLN A 235 6.43 -15.16 -0.34
CA GLN A 235 7.80 -15.00 -0.82
C GLN A 235 8.47 -16.36 -0.93
N GLN A 236 9.23 -16.59 -2.00
CA GLN A 236 9.97 -17.83 -2.17
C GLN A 236 11.30 -17.62 -2.88
N LYS A 237 12.26 -18.51 -2.57
CA LYS A 237 13.55 -18.56 -3.26
C LYS A 237 13.37 -18.99 -4.71
N THR A 238 14.00 -18.26 -5.63
CA THR A 238 14.04 -18.61 -7.04
C THR A 238 15.29 -19.40 -7.37
N VAL A 239 15.12 -20.50 -8.12
CA VAL A 239 16.21 -21.20 -8.80
C VAL A 239 16.47 -20.51 -10.14
N TYR A 240 17.73 -20.45 -10.58
CA TYR A 240 18.06 -19.86 -11.88
C TYR A 240 17.70 -20.82 -13.01
N GLU A 241 17.04 -20.29 -14.03
CA GLU A 241 16.77 -20.97 -15.29
C GLU A 241 17.05 -20.03 -16.47
N GLU A 242 17.35 -20.60 -17.63
CA GLU A 242 17.60 -19.82 -18.84
C GLU A 242 16.32 -19.17 -19.38
N ASP A 243 15.21 -19.92 -19.39
CA ASP A 243 13.91 -19.35 -19.72
C ASP A 243 13.25 -18.74 -18.48
N VAL A 244 13.18 -17.41 -18.50
CA VAL A 244 12.54 -16.60 -17.48
C VAL A 244 11.08 -17.02 -17.26
N PHE A 245 10.34 -17.41 -18.30
CA PHE A 245 8.94 -17.81 -18.13
C PHE A 245 8.79 -19.13 -17.39
N GLN A 246 9.62 -20.12 -17.74
CA GLN A 246 9.67 -21.39 -17.02
C GLN A 246 10.11 -21.17 -15.56
N GLN A 247 11.07 -20.27 -15.34
CA GLN A 247 11.54 -19.90 -14.01
C GLN A 247 10.40 -19.38 -13.12
N VAL A 248 9.55 -18.50 -13.67
CA VAL A 248 8.39 -17.96 -12.93
C VAL A 248 7.35 -19.04 -12.68
N ALA A 249 7.11 -19.92 -13.65
CA ALA A 249 6.16 -21.01 -13.49
C ALA A 249 6.62 -21.99 -12.41
N ASN A 250 7.90 -22.35 -12.40
CA ASN A 250 8.50 -23.22 -11.41
C ASN A 250 8.52 -22.58 -10.02
N LEU A 251 8.69 -21.25 -9.93
CA LEU A 251 8.50 -20.51 -8.67
C LEU A 251 7.07 -20.68 -8.13
N ALA A 252 6.04 -20.55 -8.98
CA ALA A 252 4.65 -20.72 -8.57
C ALA A 252 4.31 -22.17 -8.17
N ILE A 253 4.88 -23.15 -8.88
CA ILE A 253 4.70 -24.59 -8.56
C ILE A 253 5.39 -24.94 -7.24
N ALA A 254 6.63 -24.48 -7.04
CA ALA A 254 7.35 -24.71 -5.80
C ALA A 254 6.62 -24.12 -4.58
N ALA A 255 5.89 -23.02 -4.77
CA ALA A 255 5.07 -22.39 -3.75
C ALA A 255 3.89 -23.28 -3.33
N TYR A 256 3.21 -23.86 -4.32
CA TYR A 256 2.13 -24.81 -4.09
C TYR A 256 2.64 -26.06 -3.36
N ASP A 257 3.75 -26.63 -3.82
CA ASP A 257 4.36 -27.80 -3.19
C ASP A 257 4.74 -27.49 -1.72
N PHE A 258 5.28 -26.30 -1.44
CA PHE A 258 5.60 -25.86 -0.08
C PHE A 258 4.35 -25.77 0.84
N LEU A 259 3.25 -25.21 0.33
CA LEU A 259 2.01 -25.10 1.10
C LEU A 259 1.39 -26.47 1.41
N ASN A 260 1.41 -27.41 0.46
CA ASN A 260 0.86 -28.75 0.66
C ASN A 260 1.75 -29.67 1.51
N LEU A 261 3.07 -29.43 1.52
CA LEU A 261 4.01 -30.18 2.35
C LEU A 261 3.96 -29.76 3.82
N GLY A 262 3.54 -28.51 4.12
CA GLY A 262 3.38 -28.01 5.49
C GLY A 262 2.11 -28.47 6.21
N GLU A 263 1.16 -29.09 5.50
CA GLU A 263 -0.10 -29.62 6.05
C GLU A 263 -0.06 -31.14 6.33
N ARG A 264 1.13 -31.77 6.25
CA ARG A 264 1.37 -33.18 6.62
C ARG A 264 2.30 -33.28 7.81
#